data_AF-A0A4D7YPB1-F1
#
_entry.id   AF-A0A4D7YPB1-F1
#
_cell.length_a   1.000
_cell.length_b   1.000
_cell.length_c   1.000
_cell.angle_alpha   90.00
_cell.angle_beta   90.00
_cell.angle_gamma   90.00
#
_symmetry.space_group_name_H-M   'P 1'
#
loop_
_entity.id
_entity.type
_entity.pdbx_description
1 polymer ?
#
loop_
_entity_poly.entity_id
_entity_poly.type
_entity_poly.pdbx_seq_one_letter_code
_entity_poly.pdbx_strand_id
1 'polypeptide(L)'
;MDSNRIYFEGNPWPEGHPIKELLWSAKEIDGEVWFDIHLETANYNSERDIEDKESSNYTSDWDAPYSWENYQSCILSSNDWHNGGFKICSKDEYTPEFLDGLELLIDPSPETITDRNDFAFQIYLLGHDTVAQHKIKFDRIGNSNRFKITWFGKIARTYVGDHDFKHNFSVAVTSAEFPRLPETL
;
A
#
# COMPACT_ATOMS: atom_id res chain seq x y z
N MET A 1 -14.05 -6.75 -6.64
CA MET A 1 -12.70 -6.87 -6.07
C MET A 1 -12.70 -8.12 -5.22
N ASP A 2 -11.88 -9.07 -5.61
CA ASP A 2 -11.59 -10.25 -4.79
C ASP A 2 -10.82 -9.84 -3.55
N SER A 3 -10.93 -10.69 -2.54
CA SER A 3 -10.41 -10.46 -1.20
C SER A 3 -8.90 -10.71 -1.14
N ASN A 4 -8.17 -9.90 -0.36
CA ASN A 4 -6.71 -9.97 -0.16
C ASN A 4 -5.91 -9.71 -1.44
N ARG A 5 -6.24 -8.62 -2.14
CA ARG A 5 -5.61 -8.19 -3.39
C ARG A 5 -5.31 -6.70 -3.42
N ILE A 6 -4.32 -6.34 -4.23
CA ILE A 6 -4.09 -4.98 -4.71
C ILE A 6 -4.39 -4.91 -6.21
N TYR A 7 -5.00 -3.81 -6.63
CA TYR A 7 -5.34 -3.52 -8.01
C TYR A 7 -4.59 -2.27 -8.43
N PHE A 8 -4.04 -2.28 -9.65
CA PHE A 8 -3.45 -1.10 -10.29
C PHE A 8 -4.30 -0.78 -11.52
N GLU A 9 -4.91 0.41 -11.53
CA GLU A 9 -5.87 0.75 -12.58
C GLU A 9 -5.19 0.81 -13.95
N GLY A 10 -5.82 0.14 -14.93
CA GLY A 10 -5.33 0.10 -16.31
C GLY A 10 -4.11 -0.78 -16.54
N ASN A 11 -3.62 -1.52 -15.54
CA ASN A 11 -2.54 -2.48 -15.78
C ASN A 11 -3.04 -3.74 -16.51
N PRO A 12 -2.14 -4.65 -16.93
CA PRO A 12 -2.53 -5.85 -17.69
C PRO A 12 -3.32 -6.92 -16.90
N TRP A 13 -3.49 -6.76 -15.58
CA TRP A 13 -4.16 -7.71 -14.69
C TRP A 13 -5.42 -7.10 -14.06
N PRO A 14 -6.56 -7.08 -14.79
CA PRO A 14 -7.83 -6.56 -14.26
C PRO A 14 -8.34 -7.31 -13.02
N GLU A 15 -7.90 -8.55 -12.81
CA GLU A 15 -8.17 -9.36 -11.63
C GLU A 15 -7.42 -8.90 -10.36
N GLY A 16 -6.42 -8.02 -10.53
CA GLY A 16 -5.53 -7.57 -9.46
C GLY A 16 -4.52 -8.64 -9.03
N HIS A 17 -3.61 -8.26 -8.14
CA HIS A 17 -2.52 -9.11 -7.68
C HIS A 17 -2.78 -9.62 -6.26
N PRO A 18 -2.58 -10.93 -5.99
CA PRO A 18 -2.68 -11.48 -4.64
C PRO A 18 -1.69 -10.81 -3.70
N ILE A 19 -2.11 -10.52 -2.48
CA ILE A 19 -1.21 -10.11 -1.41
C ILE A 19 -0.56 -11.36 -0.84
N LYS A 20 0.77 -11.46 -0.96
CA LYS A 20 1.58 -12.54 -0.41
C LYS A 20 1.89 -12.29 1.07
N GLU A 21 2.16 -11.03 1.42
CA GLU A 21 2.44 -10.62 2.78
C GLU A 21 1.77 -9.29 3.11
N LEU A 22 1.20 -9.21 4.31
CA LEU A 22 0.75 -7.97 4.92
C LEU A 22 1.20 -7.97 6.37
N LEU A 23 2.11 -7.06 6.71
CA LEU A 23 2.50 -6.79 8.08
C LEU A 23 1.91 -5.44 8.47
N TRP A 24 1.10 -5.43 9.51
CA TRP A 24 0.55 -4.22 10.11
C TRP A 24 0.98 -4.21 11.57
N SER A 25 1.72 -3.19 11.96
CA SER A 25 2.26 -3.02 13.31
C SER A 25 1.93 -1.64 13.85
N ALA A 26 2.02 -1.53 15.18
CA ALA A 26 1.82 -0.29 15.90
C ALA A 26 3.07 0.00 16.75
N LYS A 27 3.44 1.28 16.82
CA LYS A 27 4.51 1.79 17.68
C LYS A 27 4.03 3.00 18.44
N GLU A 28 4.57 3.21 19.63
CA GLU A 28 4.35 4.43 20.40
C GLU A 28 5.53 5.39 20.18
N ILE A 29 5.22 6.64 19.84
CA ILE A 29 6.18 7.73 19.73
C ILE A 29 5.60 8.91 20.49
N ASP A 30 6.27 9.34 21.56
CA ASP A 30 5.88 10.50 22.38
C ASP A 30 4.41 10.48 22.84
N GLY A 31 3.90 9.31 23.25
CA GLY A 31 2.52 9.11 23.71
C GLY A 31 1.47 8.98 22.60
N GLU A 32 1.89 9.04 21.34
CA GLU A 32 1.04 8.86 20.17
C GLU A 32 1.28 7.47 19.55
N VAL A 33 0.20 6.85 19.09
CA VAL A 33 0.27 5.59 18.34
C VAL A 33 0.43 5.88 16.86
N TRP A 34 1.43 5.24 16.28
CA TRP A 34 1.74 5.26 14.86
C TRP A 34 1.60 3.86 14.29
N PHE A 35 1.12 3.76 13.05
CA PHE A 35 1.13 2.51 12.31
C PHE A 35 2.26 2.46 11.30
N ASP A 36 2.82 1.26 11.17
CA ASP A 36 3.59 0.85 10.01
C ASP A 36 2.79 -0.26 9.29
N ILE A 37 2.70 -0.16 7.98
CA ILE A 37 2.17 -1.21 7.10
C ILE A 37 3.23 -1.54 6.05
N HIS A 38 3.48 -2.83 5.86
CA HIS A 38 4.22 -3.43 4.76
C HIS A 38 3.28 -4.36 3.99
N LEU A 39 3.26 -4.23 2.66
CA LEU A 39 2.49 -5.08 1.77
C LEU A 39 3.41 -5.55 0.63
N GLU A 40 3.46 -6.86 0.41
CA GLU A 40 4.10 -7.48 -0.75
C GLU A 40 3.07 -8.29 -1.55
N THR A 41 3.05 -8.12 -2.87
CA THR A 41 2.26 -9.00 -3.73
C THR A 41 2.96 -10.33 -3.99
N ALA A 42 2.21 -11.34 -4.39
CA ALA A 42 2.80 -12.45 -5.13
C ALA A 42 3.44 -11.91 -6.43
N ASN A 43 4.27 -12.73 -7.07
CA ASN A 43 4.81 -12.39 -8.38
C ASN A 43 3.64 -12.12 -9.35
N TYR A 44 3.79 -11.15 -10.24
CA TYR A 44 2.72 -10.74 -11.16
C TYR A 44 2.23 -11.86 -12.07
N ASN A 45 3.10 -12.83 -12.38
CA ASN A 45 2.77 -14.01 -13.18
C ASN A 45 2.38 -15.25 -12.36
N SER A 46 2.09 -15.11 -11.06
CA SER A 46 1.82 -16.24 -10.17
C SER A 46 0.51 -16.98 -10.47
N GLU A 47 -0.51 -16.28 -10.97
CA GLU A 47 -1.83 -16.85 -11.27
C GLU A 47 -2.16 -16.89 -12.77
N ARG A 48 -1.51 -16.03 -13.56
CA ARG A 48 -1.71 -15.93 -15.01
C ARG A 48 -0.42 -15.51 -15.71
N ASP A 49 -0.10 -16.20 -16.78
CA ASP A 49 0.93 -15.79 -17.75
C ASP A 49 0.27 -15.02 -18.91
N ILE A 50 0.94 -14.00 -19.43
CA ILE A 50 0.47 -13.24 -20.61
C ILE A 50 1.38 -13.57 -21.79
N GLU A 51 0.87 -14.27 -22.79
CA GLU A 51 1.67 -14.79 -23.91
C GLU A 51 2.28 -13.68 -24.80
N ASP A 52 1.57 -12.55 -25.01
CA ASP A 52 2.06 -11.43 -25.81
C ASP A 52 2.89 -10.45 -24.97
N LYS A 53 4.19 -10.72 -24.92
CA LYS A 53 5.21 -9.92 -24.21
C LYS A 53 6.02 -9.01 -25.15
N GLU A 54 5.65 -8.90 -26.42
CA GLU A 54 6.40 -8.10 -27.38
C GLU A 54 6.27 -6.61 -27.07
N SER A 55 7.36 -6.02 -26.59
CA SER A 55 7.40 -4.61 -26.14
C SER A 55 6.93 -3.61 -27.20
N SER A 56 7.07 -3.92 -28.49
CA SER A 56 6.67 -3.03 -29.60
C SER A 56 5.16 -2.79 -29.71
N ASN A 57 4.35 -3.61 -29.05
CA ASN A 57 2.88 -3.51 -29.09
C ASN A 57 2.33 -2.50 -28.05
N TYR A 58 3.17 -1.99 -27.15
CA TYR A 58 2.74 -1.18 -26.01
C TYR A 58 3.34 0.24 -26.07
N THR A 59 2.53 1.23 -25.70
CA THR A 59 2.92 2.65 -25.70
C THR A 59 3.57 3.11 -24.40
N SER A 60 3.52 2.29 -23.35
CA SER A 60 4.02 2.59 -22.01
C SER A 60 4.38 1.29 -21.27
N ASP A 61 5.38 1.36 -20.40
CA ASP A 61 5.71 0.26 -19.48
C ASP A 61 4.55 -0.13 -18.57
N TRP A 62 3.66 0.83 -18.26
CA TRP A 62 2.46 0.55 -17.46
C TRP A 62 1.53 -0.46 -18.13
N ASP A 63 1.45 -0.42 -19.46
CA ASP A 63 0.53 -1.25 -20.23
C ASP A 63 1.20 -2.57 -20.66
N ALA A 64 2.52 -2.69 -20.53
CA ALA A 64 3.33 -3.79 -21.05
C ALA A 64 3.55 -4.90 -19.99
N PRO A 65 2.95 -6.10 -20.13
CA PRO A 65 3.13 -7.22 -19.18
C PRO A 65 4.58 -7.56 -18.87
N TYR A 66 5.42 -7.55 -19.90
CA TYR A 66 6.86 -7.81 -19.77
C TYR A 66 7.54 -6.86 -18.78
N SER A 67 7.19 -5.57 -18.82
CA SER A 67 7.76 -4.57 -17.93
C SER A 67 7.42 -4.91 -16.48
N TRP A 68 6.18 -5.26 -16.17
CA TRP A 68 5.77 -5.70 -14.82
C TRP A 68 6.53 -6.95 -14.37
N GLU A 69 6.53 -8.01 -15.18
CA GLU A 69 7.19 -9.28 -14.82
C GLU A 69 8.69 -9.13 -14.53
N ASN A 70 9.38 -8.20 -15.20
CA ASN A 70 10.79 -7.91 -14.92
C ASN A 70 11.02 -7.37 -13.50
N TYR A 71 10.06 -6.64 -12.93
CA TYR A 71 10.11 -6.17 -11.54
C TYR A 71 9.52 -7.15 -10.53
N GLN A 72 8.96 -8.26 -11.02
CA GLN A 72 8.51 -9.44 -10.26
C GLN A 72 7.27 -9.22 -9.39
N SER A 73 7.31 -8.31 -8.40
CA SER A 73 6.22 -8.06 -7.45
C SER A 73 6.19 -6.60 -7.01
N CYS A 74 5.06 -6.18 -6.43
CA CYS A 74 4.95 -4.88 -5.78
C CYS A 74 5.32 -5.01 -4.31
N ILE A 75 6.12 -4.06 -3.80
CA ILE A 75 6.29 -3.80 -2.37
C ILE A 75 5.80 -2.38 -2.09
N LEU A 76 4.86 -2.24 -1.15
CA LEU A 76 4.35 -0.96 -0.65
C LEU A 76 4.57 -0.93 0.86
N SER A 77 5.52 -0.12 1.31
CA SER A 77 6.03 -0.21 2.68
C SER A 77 6.30 1.16 3.31
N SER A 78 6.05 1.24 4.61
CA SER A 78 6.39 2.38 5.46
C SER A 78 7.75 2.23 6.15
N ASN A 79 8.33 1.02 6.15
CA ASN A 79 9.50 0.70 6.98
C ASN A 79 10.57 -0.17 6.31
N ASP A 80 10.51 -0.37 4.98
CA ASP A 80 11.49 -1.22 4.27
C ASP A 80 12.73 -0.42 3.79
N TRP A 81 12.52 0.82 3.31
CA TRP A 81 13.59 1.68 2.79
C TRP A 81 13.79 2.98 3.58
N HIS A 82 12.84 3.35 4.44
CA HIS A 82 12.87 4.55 5.26
C HIS A 82 12.08 4.34 6.55
N ASN A 83 12.07 5.33 7.45
CA ASN A 83 11.27 5.30 8.67
C ASN A 83 10.02 6.17 8.50
N GLY A 84 9.05 5.66 7.77
CA GLY A 84 7.76 6.31 7.57
C GLY A 84 6.73 5.90 8.63
N GLY A 85 5.52 5.61 8.14
CA GLY A 85 4.34 5.34 8.94
C GLY A 85 3.48 6.57 9.12
N PHE A 86 2.39 6.43 9.88
CA PHE A 86 1.41 7.50 10.05
C PHE A 86 0.76 7.46 11.44
N LYS A 87 0.50 8.64 11.99
CA LYS A 87 -0.12 8.82 13.31
C LYS A 87 -1.60 8.41 13.27
N ILE A 88 -2.05 7.78 14.35
CA ILE A 88 -3.42 7.28 14.50
C ILE A 88 -4.18 8.06 15.57
N CYS A 89 -3.72 7.96 16.81
CA CYS A 89 -4.39 8.51 17.98
C CYS A 89 -3.42 8.56 19.16
N SER A 90 -3.86 9.14 20.28
CA SER A 90 -3.13 9.00 21.54
C SER A 90 -3.16 7.54 22.03
N LYS A 91 -2.14 7.15 22.80
CA LYS A 91 -2.07 5.80 23.41
C LYS A 91 -3.33 5.45 24.22
N ASP A 92 -3.89 6.41 24.93
CA ASP A 92 -5.05 6.20 25.81
C ASP A 92 -6.35 5.91 25.02
N GLU A 93 -6.43 6.36 23.77
CA GLU A 93 -7.56 6.11 22.88
C GLU A 93 -7.42 4.80 22.09
N TYR A 94 -6.22 4.21 22.07
CA TYR A 94 -5.85 3.12 21.19
C TYR A 94 -6.56 1.81 21.55
N THR A 95 -7.73 1.62 20.93
CA THR A 95 -8.62 0.49 21.15
C THR A 95 -9.17 -0.02 19.81
N PRO A 96 -9.56 -1.30 19.71
CA PRO A 96 -10.27 -1.81 18.55
C PRO A 96 -11.57 -1.04 18.25
N GLU A 97 -12.25 -0.53 19.29
CA GLU A 97 -13.48 0.26 19.16
C GLU A 97 -13.21 1.63 18.52
N PHE A 98 -12.11 2.29 18.88
CA PHE A 98 -11.69 3.55 18.25
C PHE A 98 -11.42 3.38 16.75
N LEU A 99 -10.78 2.27 16.38
CA LEU A 99 -10.38 2.01 15.01
C LEU A 99 -11.55 1.60 14.11
N ASP A 100 -12.67 1.14 14.67
CA ASP A 100 -13.81 0.66 13.89
C ASP A 100 -14.49 1.80 13.10
N GLY A 101 -14.37 1.72 11.78
CA GLY A 101 -14.87 2.74 10.84
C GLY A 101 -13.92 3.92 10.63
N LEU A 102 -12.74 3.94 11.27
CA LEU A 102 -11.77 5.01 11.10
C LEU A 102 -11.28 5.06 9.65
N GLU A 103 -11.33 6.26 9.07
CA GLU A 103 -10.84 6.55 7.73
C GLU A 103 -9.84 7.70 7.79
N LEU A 104 -8.65 7.48 7.23
CA LEU A 104 -7.54 8.42 7.27
C LEU A 104 -7.14 8.84 5.86
N LEU A 105 -6.83 10.13 5.70
CA LEU A 105 -6.12 10.66 4.54
C LEU A 105 -4.68 10.89 4.93
N ILE A 106 -3.75 10.27 4.19
CA ILE A 106 -2.31 10.33 4.44
C ILE A 106 -1.63 10.85 3.17
N ASP A 107 -0.68 11.77 3.34
CA ASP A 107 -0.01 12.50 2.26
C ASP A 107 -0.99 13.10 1.23
N PRO A 108 -2.01 13.88 1.66
CA PRO A 108 -3.04 14.39 0.75
C PRO A 108 -2.50 15.42 -0.26
N SER A 109 -1.41 16.09 0.08
CA SER A 109 -0.75 17.17 -0.67
C SER A 109 0.71 16.80 -0.98
N PRO A 110 0.98 15.80 -1.84
CA PRO A 110 2.33 15.32 -2.11
C PRO A 110 3.26 16.40 -2.68
N GLU A 111 2.72 17.45 -3.31
CA GLU A 111 3.47 18.59 -3.83
C GLU A 111 4.17 19.41 -2.73
N THR A 112 3.73 19.26 -1.47
CA THR A 112 4.36 19.93 -0.31
C THR A 112 5.50 19.12 0.30
N ILE A 113 5.65 17.85 -0.11
CA ILE A 113 6.65 16.93 0.41
C ILE A 113 7.90 17.02 -0.47
N THR A 114 8.98 17.55 0.10
CA THR A 114 10.21 17.81 -0.66
C THR A 114 11.27 16.71 -0.50
N ASP A 115 11.25 15.98 0.61
CA ASP A 115 12.12 14.81 0.81
C ASP A 115 11.31 13.53 0.58
N ARG A 116 11.86 12.61 -0.21
CA ARG A 116 11.25 11.29 -0.45
C ARG A 116 11.03 10.51 0.85
N ASN A 117 11.86 10.73 1.86
CA ASN A 117 11.76 10.05 3.16
C ASN A 117 10.65 10.60 4.05
N ASP A 118 10.05 11.74 3.71
CA ASP A 118 8.95 12.34 4.47
C ASP A 118 7.58 11.75 4.09
N PHE A 119 7.49 10.99 2.99
CA PHE A 119 6.28 10.24 2.65
C PHE A 119 6.02 9.13 3.67
N ALA A 120 4.75 8.90 4.02
CA ALA A 120 4.38 7.82 4.94
C ALA A 120 4.73 6.43 4.38
N PHE A 121 4.69 6.29 3.05
CA PHE A 121 4.99 5.07 2.32
C PHE A 121 5.95 5.30 1.16
N GLN A 122 6.72 4.27 0.85
CA GLN A 122 7.45 4.13 -0.39
C GLN A 122 6.96 2.89 -1.13
N ILE A 123 7.16 2.88 -2.45
CA ILE A 123 6.72 1.79 -3.31
C ILE A 123 7.86 1.33 -4.23
N TYR A 124 7.92 0.02 -4.45
CA TYR A 124 8.63 -0.61 -5.55
C TYR A 124 7.57 -1.32 -6.40
N LEU A 125 7.39 -0.88 -7.65
CA LEU A 125 6.34 -1.37 -8.53
C LEU A 125 6.91 -1.77 -9.89
N LEU A 126 7.22 -0.79 -10.74
CA LEU A 126 8.09 -0.99 -11.90
C LEU A 126 9.34 -0.11 -11.73
N GLY A 127 9.99 -0.29 -10.58
CA GLY A 127 11.05 0.55 -10.04
C GLY A 127 10.64 1.27 -8.75
N HIS A 128 11.57 2.05 -8.18
CA HIS A 128 11.37 2.86 -6.98
C HIS A 128 10.56 4.13 -7.27
N ASP A 129 9.25 3.95 -7.46
CA ASP A 129 8.29 5.02 -7.72
C ASP A 129 7.89 5.77 -6.45
N THR A 130 6.98 6.75 -6.60
CA THR A 130 6.42 7.53 -5.50
C THR A 130 4.93 7.24 -5.37
N VAL A 131 4.46 7.12 -4.13
CA VAL A 131 3.08 6.83 -3.78
C VAL A 131 2.59 7.85 -2.76
N ALA A 132 1.35 8.30 -2.89
CA ALA A 132 0.77 9.32 -2.01
C ALA A 132 -0.77 9.31 -2.08
N GLN A 133 -1.38 10.33 -1.47
CA GLN A 133 -2.83 10.55 -1.48
C GLN A 133 -3.60 9.32 -0.99
N HIS A 134 -3.08 8.71 0.06
CA HIS A 134 -3.62 7.48 0.57
C HIS A 134 -4.92 7.75 1.32
N LYS A 135 -5.90 6.89 1.09
CA LYS A 135 -7.14 6.83 1.82
C LYS A 135 -7.29 5.44 2.41
N ILE A 136 -7.09 5.29 3.71
CA ILE A 136 -7.10 3.99 4.40
C ILE A 136 -8.28 3.95 5.36
N LYS A 137 -9.10 2.92 5.25
CA LYS A 137 -10.24 2.66 6.13
C LYS A 137 -10.11 1.32 6.81
N PHE A 138 -10.38 1.31 8.11
CA PHE A 138 -10.39 0.11 8.96
C PHE A 138 -11.83 -0.17 9.40
N ASP A 139 -12.35 -1.36 9.11
CA ASP A 139 -13.69 -1.79 9.51
C ASP A 139 -13.59 -3.05 10.37
N ARG A 140 -14.03 -3.00 11.63
CA ARG A 140 -13.91 -4.14 12.56
C ARG A 140 -14.85 -5.26 12.15
N ILE A 141 -14.37 -6.50 12.25
CA ILE A 141 -15.16 -7.69 11.91
C ILE A 141 -15.95 -8.11 13.16
N GLY A 142 -17.17 -7.60 13.28
CA GLY A 142 -18.00 -7.79 14.47
C GLY A 142 -17.28 -7.31 15.73
N ASN A 143 -17.36 -8.07 16.82
CA ASN A 143 -16.68 -7.75 18.09
C ASN A 143 -15.30 -8.42 18.22
N SER A 144 -14.63 -8.74 17.10
CA SER A 144 -13.33 -9.42 17.11
C SER A 144 -12.15 -8.43 17.09
N ASN A 145 -10.93 -8.92 17.31
CA ASN A 145 -9.71 -8.12 17.09
C ASN A 145 -9.19 -8.24 15.65
N ARG A 146 -10.10 -8.32 14.68
CA ARG A 146 -9.76 -8.42 13.26
C ARG A 146 -10.48 -7.34 12.46
N PHE A 147 -9.80 -6.84 11.44
CA PHE A 147 -10.25 -5.71 10.64
C PHE A 147 -10.21 -6.06 9.15
N LYS A 148 -11.21 -5.56 8.42
CA LYS A 148 -11.08 -5.34 6.99
C LYS A 148 -10.34 -4.04 6.78
N ILE A 149 -9.45 -4.00 5.80
CA ILE A 149 -8.73 -2.78 5.41
C ILE A 149 -9.06 -2.50 3.96
N THR A 150 -9.60 -1.31 3.71
CA THR A 150 -9.78 -0.78 2.35
C THR A 150 -8.82 0.38 2.17
N TRP A 151 -7.97 0.32 1.16
CA TRP A 151 -6.93 1.32 0.94
C TRP A 151 -6.91 1.76 -0.51
N PHE A 152 -6.98 3.06 -0.76
CA PHE A 152 -6.77 3.67 -2.07
C PHE A 152 -5.55 4.58 -2.03
N GLY A 153 -4.93 4.80 -3.18
CA GLY A 153 -3.92 5.85 -3.31
C GLY A 153 -3.52 6.06 -4.75
N LYS A 154 -2.53 6.93 -4.93
CA LYS A 154 -2.00 7.28 -6.24
C LYS A 154 -0.51 7.02 -6.35
N ILE A 155 -0.07 6.78 -7.57
CA ILE A 155 1.32 6.50 -7.92
C ILE A 155 1.77 7.48 -9.01
N ALA A 156 2.95 8.05 -8.80
CA ALA A 156 3.74 8.74 -9.80
C ALA A 156 4.93 7.86 -10.20
N ARG A 157 5.17 7.71 -11.50
CA ARG A 157 6.21 6.84 -12.07
C ARG A 157 7.58 7.50 -12.03
N THR A 158 7.99 7.94 -10.84
CA THR A 158 9.17 8.78 -10.62
C THR A 158 10.47 8.06 -10.96
N TYR A 159 10.49 6.73 -10.95
CA TYR A 159 11.66 5.95 -11.38
C TYR A 159 12.04 6.24 -12.84
N VAL A 160 11.07 6.54 -13.70
CA VAL A 160 11.28 6.90 -15.11
C VAL A 160 11.15 8.41 -15.37
N GLY A 161 11.18 9.22 -14.31
CA GLY A 161 11.13 10.68 -14.38
C GLY A 161 9.74 11.29 -14.56
N ASP A 162 8.67 10.50 -14.38
CA ASP A 162 7.30 11.01 -14.40
C ASP A 162 6.79 11.26 -12.98
N HIS A 163 6.62 12.53 -12.65
CA HIS A 163 6.25 13.00 -11.31
C HIS A 163 4.75 13.23 -11.13
N ASP A 164 3.94 13.00 -12.17
CA ASP A 164 2.50 13.16 -12.08
C ASP A 164 1.83 11.93 -11.45
N PHE A 165 1.03 12.15 -10.40
CA PHE A 165 0.24 11.11 -9.72
C PHE A 165 -0.99 10.70 -10.53
N LYS A 166 -0.76 10.08 -11.69
CA LYS A 166 -1.79 9.73 -12.68
C LYS A 166 -2.31 8.30 -12.57
N HIS A 167 -1.59 7.42 -11.87
CA HIS A 167 -2.00 6.02 -11.70
C HIS A 167 -2.68 5.82 -10.35
N ASN A 168 -3.77 5.07 -10.32
CA ASN A 168 -4.49 4.74 -9.09
C ASN A 168 -4.23 3.29 -8.69
N PHE A 169 -4.25 3.03 -7.38
CA PHE A 169 -4.31 1.67 -6.85
C PHE A 169 -5.40 1.54 -5.79
N SER A 170 -5.83 0.30 -5.56
CA SER A 170 -6.72 -0.05 -4.46
C SER A 170 -6.36 -1.39 -3.85
N VAL A 171 -6.41 -1.51 -2.53
CA VAL A 171 -6.17 -2.73 -1.77
C VAL A 171 -7.43 -3.11 -1.01
N ALA A 172 -7.74 -4.39 -1.00
CA ALA A 172 -8.79 -4.97 -0.16
C ALA A 172 -8.21 -6.11 0.68
N VAL A 173 -8.16 -5.92 2.00
CA VAL A 173 -7.77 -6.95 2.97
C VAL A 173 -9.02 -7.37 3.74
N THR A 174 -9.28 -8.66 3.85
CA THR A 174 -10.50 -9.17 4.48
C THR A 174 -10.38 -9.43 5.97
N SER A 175 -9.17 -9.62 6.47
CA SER A 175 -8.92 -10.01 7.85
C SER A 175 -7.46 -9.76 8.22
N ALA A 176 -7.18 -8.60 8.80
CA ALA A 176 -5.91 -8.29 9.44
C ALA A 176 -6.10 -8.30 10.96
N GLU A 177 -5.12 -8.79 11.72
CA GLU A 177 -5.16 -8.74 13.18
C GLU A 177 -4.85 -7.33 13.68
N PHE A 178 -5.59 -6.88 14.70
CA PHE A 178 -5.33 -5.60 15.37
C PHE A 178 -3.91 -5.59 15.95
N PRO A 179 -3.05 -4.62 15.57
CA PRO A 179 -1.67 -4.63 16.00
C PRO A 179 -1.59 -4.20 17.46
N ARG A 180 -0.89 -5.00 18.26
CA ARG A 180 -0.63 -4.65 19.66
C ARG A 180 0.55 -3.70 19.72
N LEU A 181 0.51 -2.76 20.65
CA LEU A 181 1.71 -2.03 21.03
C LEU A 181 2.69 -3.02 21.66
N PRO A 182 4.01 -2.91 21.38
CA PRO A 182 5.03 -3.68 22.07
C PRO A 182 4.90 -3.46 23.58
N GLU A 183 5.05 -4.53 24.37
CA GLU A 183 5.13 -4.38 25.82
C GLU A 183 6.40 -3.58 26.15
N THR A 184 6.23 -2.44 26.83
CA THR A 184 7.36 -1.74 27.45
C THR A 184 7.90 -2.62 28.57
N LEU A 185 9.12 -3.14 28.39
CA LEU A 185 9.89 -3.84 29.42
C LEU A 185 10.27 -2.91 30.59
#